data_AF-A0A7W7YP92-F1
#
_entry.id   AF-A0A7W7YP92-F1
#
_cell.length_a   1.000
_cell.length_b   1.000
_cell.length_c   1.000
_cell.angle_alpha   90.00
_cell.angle_beta   90.00
_cell.angle_gamma   90.00
#
_symmetry.space_group_name_H-M   'P 1'
#
loop_
_entity.id
_entity.type
_entity.pdbx_description
1 polymer ?
#
loop_
_entity_poly.entity_id
_entity_poly.type
_entity_poly.pdbx_seq_one_letter_code
_entity_poly.pdbx_strand_id
1 'polypeptide(L)'
;MSDILTPILNVHAKKIAKSSMDPVKMITTPINPDITTAENNRDQKERLSQLHEVAIKISKSLEAGKALRAIKEEELYKLEYESWTAYCENSLDLTIQRVQQLISAATHADWLRVEKKFELGTIPDTERSLRLLISLGKEKSAEILSAAIKEAKGRRPGFKQLVDASNEAAAQPPAAKGFKKKIKVVEVVQLMMSTLDEAPTTQYSVESLKKLKRLAKALADKITALESDDEEPNIDGALTIDNALESEDSVTE
;
A
#
# COMPACT_ATOMS: atom_id res chain seq x y z
N MET A 1 -30.84 34.23 35.44
CA MET A 1 -31.48 33.54 34.29
C MET A 1 -30.43 32.59 33.73
N SER A 2 -30.31 31.46 34.40
CA SER A 2 -29.25 30.47 34.26
C SER A 2 -29.73 29.28 33.42
N ASP A 3 -28.75 28.54 32.91
CA ASP A 3 -28.82 27.12 32.55
C ASP A 3 -29.50 26.74 31.23
N ILE A 4 -28.75 26.78 30.13
CA ILE A 4 -29.04 25.94 28.97
C ILE A 4 -27.72 25.41 28.31
N LEU A 5 -27.56 24.08 28.39
CA LEU A 5 -26.86 23.15 27.48
C LEU A 5 -25.33 22.94 27.55
N THR A 6 -24.94 21.88 28.25
CA THR A 6 -24.26 20.65 27.74
C THR A 6 -24.26 19.60 28.88
N PRO A 7 -24.12 18.27 28.69
CA PRO A 7 -23.49 17.56 27.56
C PRO A 7 -24.24 16.29 27.05
N ILE A 8 -24.05 15.95 25.77
CA ILE A 8 -24.29 14.58 25.25
C ILE A 8 -22.93 13.90 25.15
N LEU A 9 -22.60 13.15 26.19
CA LEU A 9 -21.63 12.07 26.16
C LEU A 9 -22.35 10.83 26.67
N ASN A 10 -21.97 9.68 26.09
CA ASN A 10 -22.08 8.37 26.71
C ASN A 10 -23.40 7.59 26.49
N VAL A 11 -23.58 7.03 25.29
CA VAL A 11 -24.45 5.87 25.09
C VAL A 11 -23.75 4.87 24.19
N HIS A 12 -22.87 4.02 24.74
CA HIS A 12 -22.63 2.65 24.27
C HIS A 12 -21.81 1.83 25.29
N ALA A 13 -22.32 1.75 26.53
CA ALA A 13 -21.92 0.73 27.49
C ALA A 13 -23.12 -0.19 27.78
N LYS A 14 -23.42 -1.09 26.83
CA LYS A 14 -24.45 -2.12 27.00
C LYS A 14 -23.81 -3.41 27.53
N LYS A 15 -23.96 -3.59 28.84
CA LYS A 15 -24.49 -4.81 29.47
C LYS A 15 -23.85 -6.15 29.03
N ILE A 16 -22.67 -6.46 29.57
CA ILE A 16 -22.23 -7.85 29.74
C ILE A 16 -22.67 -8.28 31.13
N ALA A 17 -23.61 -9.22 31.16
CA ALA A 17 -24.16 -9.80 32.36
C ALA A 17 -23.06 -10.52 33.17
N LYS A 18 -23.06 -10.27 34.48
CA LYS A 18 -22.38 -11.08 35.49
C LYS A 18 -22.91 -12.52 35.41
N SER A 19 -22.18 -13.39 34.74
CA SER A 19 -22.28 -14.84 34.94
C SER A 19 -21.34 -15.20 36.09
N SER A 20 -21.95 -15.49 37.24
CA SER A 20 -21.29 -16.07 38.40
C SER A 20 -20.91 -17.52 38.06
N MET A 21 -19.71 -17.72 37.50
CA MET A 21 -19.08 -19.04 37.49
C MET A 21 -18.31 -19.22 38.78
N ASP A 22 -18.64 -20.28 39.52
CA ASP A 22 -17.88 -20.73 40.67
C ASP A 22 -16.39 -20.88 40.32
N PRO A 23 -15.47 -20.59 41.24
CA PRO A 23 -14.04 -20.78 41.00
C PRO A 23 -13.77 -22.28 40.88
N VAL A 24 -13.74 -22.77 39.65
CA VAL A 24 -13.18 -24.08 39.32
C VAL A 24 -11.74 -24.04 39.81
N LYS A 25 -11.46 -24.79 40.89
CA LYS A 25 -10.09 -25.08 41.33
C LYS A 25 -9.38 -25.72 40.14
N MET A 26 -8.66 -24.90 39.38
CA MET A 26 -7.80 -25.34 38.30
C MET A 26 -6.78 -26.26 38.96
N ILE A 27 -6.95 -27.56 38.73
CA ILE A 27 -5.91 -28.55 38.97
C ILE A 27 -4.84 -28.22 37.94
N THR A 28 -3.92 -27.32 38.29
CA THR A 28 -2.67 -27.13 37.56
C THR A 28 -1.83 -28.36 37.81
N THR A 29 -2.12 -29.42 37.05
CA THR A 29 -1.17 -30.51 36.87
C THR A 29 0.13 -29.87 36.39
N PRO A 30 1.27 -30.05 37.09
CA PRO A 30 2.53 -29.49 36.67
C PRO A 30 2.91 -30.12 35.33
N ILE A 31 2.69 -29.38 34.24
CA ILE A 31 3.14 -29.74 32.90
C ILE A 31 4.67 -29.69 32.98
N ASN A 32 5.29 -30.86 32.87
CA ASN A 32 6.73 -31.03 32.92
C ASN A 32 7.32 -30.42 31.64
N PRO A 33 8.04 -29.28 31.69
CA PRO A 33 8.44 -28.51 30.50
C PRO A 33 9.51 -29.20 29.64
N ASP A 34 10.07 -30.31 30.13
CA ASP A 34 11.23 -30.98 29.53
C ASP A 34 10.85 -31.87 28.34
N ILE A 35 9.65 -32.46 28.34
CA ILE A 35 9.19 -33.37 27.27
C ILE A 35 8.68 -32.59 26.05
N THR A 36 8.01 -31.45 26.28
CA THR A 36 7.44 -30.61 25.21
C THR A 36 8.50 -29.95 24.33
N THR A 37 9.70 -29.72 24.87
CA THR A 37 10.79 -29.07 24.13
C THR A 37 11.46 -30.03 23.14
N ALA A 38 11.62 -31.30 23.51
CA ALA A 38 12.23 -32.32 22.66
C ALA A 38 11.34 -32.71 21.47
N GLU A 39 10.03 -32.87 21.70
CA GLU A 39 9.06 -33.18 20.64
C GLU A 39 8.93 -32.01 19.66
N ASN A 40 8.82 -30.78 20.15
CA ASN A 40 8.76 -29.59 19.29
C ASN A 40 10.02 -29.45 18.40
N ASN A 41 11.21 -29.74 18.94
CA ASN A 41 12.44 -29.71 18.15
C ASN A 41 12.47 -30.79 17.07
N ARG A 42 11.88 -31.98 17.32
CA ARG A 42 11.79 -33.04 16.31
C ARG A 42 10.90 -32.62 15.14
N ASP A 43 9.73 -32.06 15.43
CA ASP A 43 8.78 -31.60 14.42
C ASP A 43 9.35 -30.46 13.59
N GLN A 44 10.04 -29.50 14.23
CA GLN A 44 10.72 -28.40 13.54
C GLN A 44 11.86 -28.89 12.64
N LYS A 45 12.61 -29.92 13.03
CA LYS A 45 13.64 -30.54 12.17
C LYS A 45 13.06 -31.25 10.96
N GLU A 46 11.98 -32.01 11.14
CA GLU A 46 11.28 -32.65 10.02
C GLU A 46 10.74 -31.60 9.05
N ARG A 47 10.12 -30.54 9.59
CA ARG A 47 9.63 -29.40 8.82
C ARG A 47 10.74 -28.70 8.03
N LEU A 48 11.89 -28.44 8.67
CA LEU A 48 13.06 -27.87 8.01
C LEU A 48 13.53 -28.76 6.86
N SER A 49 13.64 -30.08 7.08
CA SER A 49 14.06 -31.05 6.06
C SER A 49 13.15 -31.02 4.83
N GLN A 50 11.83 -31.03 5.03
CA GLN A 50 10.85 -30.96 3.94
C GLN A 50 10.97 -29.65 3.14
N LEU A 51 11.04 -28.50 3.82
CA LEU A 51 11.15 -27.19 3.16
C LEU A 51 12.50 -27.03 2.44
N HIS A 52 13.58 -27.54 3.04
CA HIS A 52 14.91 -27.52 2.47
C HIS A 52 14.98 -28.34 1.18
N GLU A 53 14.35 -29.52 1.15
CA GLU A 53 14.27 -30.35 -0.05
C GLU A 53 13.56 -29.63 -1.21
N VAL A 54 12.45 -28.93 -0.92
CA VAL A 54 11.75 -28.11 -1.92
C VAL A 54 12.63 -26.96 -2.41
N ALA A 55 13.35 -26.29 -1.50
CA ALA A 55 14.25 -25.18 -1.84
C ALA A 55 15.39 -25.61 -2.77
N ILE A 56 15.99 -26.79 -2.56
CA ILE A 56 17.07 -27.33 -3.41
C ILE A 56 16.53 -27.76 -4.76
N LYS A 57 15.50 -28.61 -4.78
CA LYS A 57 15.00 -29.23 -6.02
C LYS A 57 14.59 -28.21 -7.06
N ILE A 58 14.10 -27.06 -6.61
CA ILE A 58 13.44 -26.09 -7.49
C ILE A 58 13.98 -24.68 -7.27
N SER A 59 15.30 -24.54 -7.10
CA SER A 59 16.04 -23.29 -6.83
C SER A 59 15.78 -22.12 -7.81
N LYS A 60 15.03 -22.35 -8.89
CA LYS A 60 14.60 -21.34 -9.87
C LYS A 60 13.09 -21.07 -9.90
N SER A 61 12.30 -21.74 -9.07
CA SER A 61 10.84 -21.59 -9.03
C SER A 61 10.35 -20.68 -7.92
N LEU A 62 9.07 -20.34 -8.03
CA LEU A 62 8.31 -19.68 -6.99
C LEU A 62 8.16 -20.51 -5.71
N GLU A 63 8.12 -21.84 -5.83
CA GLU A 63 7.94 -22.75 -4.69
C GLU A 63 9.15 -22.74 -3.76
N ALA A 64 10.36 -22.69 -4.32
CA ALA A 64 11.57 -22.50 -3.52
C ALA A 64 11.52 -21.18 -2.75
N GLY A 65 11.06 -20.09 -3.38
CA GLY A 65 10.88 -18.81 -2.69
C GLY A 65 9.90 -18.88 -1.52
N LYS A 66 8.81 -19.64 -1.65
CA LYS A 66 7.84 -19.88 -0.56
C LYS A 66 8.44 -20.71 0.57
N ALA A 67 9.16 -21.78 0.24
CA ALA A 67 9.83 -22.61 1.23
C ALA A 67 10.89 -21.83 2.01
N LEU A 68 11.73 -21.05 1.30
CA LEU A 68 12.74 -20.19 1.91
C LEU A 68 12.13 -19.11 2.80
N ARG A 69 10.98 -18.54 2.40
CA ARG A 69 10.24 -17.58 3.23
C ARG A 69 9.78 -18.23 4.53
N ALA A 70 9.17 -19.43 4.45
CA ALA A 70 8.72 -20.17 5.62
C ALA A 70 9.87 -20.52 6.57
N ILE A 71 10.99 -21.05 6.05
CA ILE A 71 12.19 -21.35 6.86
C ILE A 71 12.69 -20.10 7.60
N LYS A 72 12.68 -18.93 6.92
CA LYS A 72 13.15 -17.68 7.50
C LYS A 72 12.18 -17.11 8.54
N GLU A 73 10.87 -17.08 8.25
CA GLU A 73 9.83 -16.53 9.12
C GLU A 73 9.64 -17.38 10.39
N GLU A 74 9.73 -18.70 10.25
CA GLU A 74 9.66 -19.66 11.37
C GLU A 74 11.03 -19.86 12.07
N GLU A 75 12.07 -19.15 11.62
CA GLU A 75 13.45 -19.23 12.12
C GLU A 75 14.04 -20.65 12.19
N LEU A 76 13.55 -21.59 11.37
CA LEU A 76 13.91 -23.01 11.41
C LEU A 76 15.41 -23.25 11.17
N TYR A 77 16.07 -22.34 10.45
CA TYR A 77 17.51 -22.42 10.20
C TYR A 77 18.35 -22.36 11.49
N LYS A 78 17.83 -21.77 12.58
CA LYS A 78 18.54 -21.65 13.87
C LYS A 78 18.76 -22.99 14.58
N LEU A 79 18.10 -24.05 14.12
CA LEU A 79 18.28 -25.41 14.67
C LEU A 79 19.67 -25.97 14.37
N GLU A 80 20.27 -25.57 13.24
CA GLU A 80 21.51 -26.15 12.72
C GLU A 80 22.57 -25.10 12.36
N TYR A 81 22.18 -23.83 12.19
CA TYR A 81 23.06 -22.77 11.71
C TYR A 81 22.99 -21.54 12.61
N GLU A 82 24.15 -20.90 12.84
CA GLU A 82 24.26 -19.71 13.68
C GLU A 82 23.58 -18.48 13.06
N SER A 83 23.49 -18.41 11.74
CA SER A 83 22.92 -17.27 11.01
C SER A 83 22.21 -17.69 9.73
N TRP A 84 21.30 -16.83 9.27
CA TRP A 84 20.60 -17.03 8.00
C TRP A 84 21.56 -17.08 6.80
N THR A 85 22.60 -16.25 6.82
CA THR A 85 23.64 -16.24 5.78
C THR A 85 24.38 -17.57 5.74
N ALA A 86 24.81 -18.10 6.90
CA ALA A 86 25.48 -19.40 6.99
C ALA A 86 24.59 -20.53 6.46
N TYR A 87 23.29 -20.52 6.77
CA TYR A 87 22.34 -21.49 6.19
C TYR A 87 22.27 -21.40 4.66
N CYS A 88 22.15 -20.19 4.10
CA CYS A 88 22.03 -20.01 2.66
C CYS A 88 23.30 -20.45 1.91
N GLU A 89 24.47 -20.06 2.41
CA GLU A 89 25.75 -20.33 1.75
C GLU A 89 26.17 -21.79 1.93
N ASN A 90 26.08 -22.35 3.14
CA ASN A 90 26.58 -23.70 3.41
C ASN A 90 25.62 -24.81 2.97
N SER A 91 24.30 -24.59 3.06
CA SER A 91 23.31 -25.65 2.83
C SER A 91 22.71 -25.61 1.43
N LEU A 92 22.55 -24.41 0.87
CA LEU A 92 21.89 -24.22 -0.43
C LEU A 92 22.87 -23.87 -1.56
N ASP A 93 24.12 -23.52 -1.24
CA ASP A 93 25.09 -22.97 -2.18
C ASP A 93 24.53 -21.75 -2.94
N LEU A 94 23.80 -20.89 -2.22
CA LEU A 94 23.18 -19.68 -2.76
C LEU A 94 23.62 -18.44 -2.00
N THR A 95 23.92 -17.38 -2.74
CA THR A 95 24.16 -16.06 -2.13
C THR A 95 22.89 -15.54 -1.48
N ILE A 96 23.04 -14.76 -0.40
CA ILE A 96 21.91 -14.14 0.29
C ILE A 96 21.05 -13.28 -0.64
N GLN A 97 21.68 -12.60 -1.61
CA GLN A 97 20.97 -11.80 -2.60
C GLN A 97 20.06 -12.66 -3.48
N ARG A 98 20.54 -13.84 -3.91
CA ARG A 98 19.74 -14.75 -4.73
C ARG A 98 18.53 -15.29 -3.95
N VAL A 99 18.73 -15.64 -2.68
CA VAL A 99 17.67 -16.08 -1.77
C VAL A 99 16.62 -14.98 -1.57
N GLN A 100 17.05 -13.73 -1.36
CA GLN A 100 16.14 -12.59 -1.23
C GLN A 100 15.32 -12.34 -2.50
N GLN A 101 15.88 -12.54 -3.69
CA GLN A 101 15.13 -12.44 -4.95
C GLN A 101 14.02 -13.48 -5.04
N LEU A 102 14.30 -14.73 -4.65
CA LEU A 102 13.32 -15.82 -4.64
C LEU A 102 12.19 -15.53 -3.65
N ILE A 103 12.52 -15.12 -2.42
CA ILE A 103 11.54 -14.76 -1.39
C ILE A 103 10.68 -13.57 -1.86
N SER A 104 11.31 -12.54 -2.44
CA SER A 104 10.60 -11.35 -2.92
C SER A 104 9.63 -11.69 -4.05
N ALA A 105 10.04 -12.55 -5.00
CA ALA A 105 9.18 -13.06 -6.05
C ALA A 105 7.97 -13.82 -5.49
N ALA A 106 8.18 -14.73 -4.54
CA ALA A 106 7.11 -15.47 -3.86
C ALA A 106 6.12 -14.55 -3.13
N THR A 107 6.64 -13.59 -2.36
CA THR A 107 5.81 -12.62 -1.65
C THR A 107 5.01 -11.73 -2.59
N HIS A 108 5.60 -11.30 -3.71
CA HIS A 108 4.89 -10.48 -4.69
C HIS A 108 3.79 -11.27 -5.42
N ALA A 109 4.05 -12.53 -5.76
CA ALA A 109 3.03 -13.41 -6.36
C ALA A 109 1.86 -13.67 -5.40
N ASP A 110 2.14 -13.91 -4.11
CA ASP A 110 1.07 -14.07 -3.11
C ASP A 110 0.27 -12.78 -2.93
N TRP A 111 0.92 -11.61 -2.96
CA TRP A 111 0.25 -10.31 -2.93
C TRP A 111 -0.68 -10.11 -4.15
N LEU A 112 -0.22 -10.42 -5.37
CA LEU A 112 -1.06 -10.38 -6.58
C LEU A 112 -2.28 -11.30 -6.44
N ARG A 113 -2.11 -12.47 -5.84
CA ARG A 113 -3.19 -13.43 -5.61
C ARG A 113 -4.19 -12.94 -4.56
N VAL A 114 -3.72 -12.51 -3.40
CA VAL A 114 -4.57 -12.21 -2.24
C VAL A 114 -5.20 -10.83 -2.36
N GLU A 115 -4.41 -9.80 -2.64
CA GLU A 115 -4.88 -8.40 -2.63
C GLU A 115 -5.52 -7.99 -3.96
N LYS A 116 -4.94 -8.43 -5.07
CA LYS A 116 -5.45 -8.09 -6.42
C LYS A 116 -6.36 -9.15 -7.01
N LYS A 117 -6.55 -10.29 -6.33
CA LYS A 117 -7.47 -11.37 -6.71
C LYS A 117 -7.22 -11.93 -8.11
N PHE A 118 -5.97 -11.90 -8.58
CA PHE A 118 -5.61 -12.58 -9.83
C PHE A 118 -5.72 -14.10 -9.67
N GLU A 119 -6.18 -14.77 -10.72
CA GLU A 119 -6.28 -16.23 -10.74
C GLU A 119 -4.89 -16.87 -10.78
N LEU A 120 -4.73 -18.02 -10.11
CA LEU A 120 -3.44 -18.73 -10.03
C LEU A 120 -2.87 -19.11 -11.41
N GLY A 121 -3.76 -19.35 -12.39
CA GLY A 121 -3.40 -19.65 -13.78
C GLY A 121 -2.89 -18.44 -14.56
N THR A 122 -3.14 -17.21 -14.09
CA THR A 122 -2.74 -15.97 -14.79
C THR A 122 -1.46 -15.35 -14.25
N ILE A 123 -1.08 -15.66 -13.00
CA ILE A 123 0.14 -15.12 -12.40
C ILE A 123 1.36 -15.82 -13.02
N PRO A 124 2.41 -15.08 -13.42
CA PRO A 124 3.65 -15.68 -13.89
C PRO A 124 4.30 -16.56 -12.81
N ASP A 125 4.72 -17.76 -13.18
CA ASP A 125 5.40 -18.73 -12.30
C ASP A 125 6.92 -18.56 -12.26
N THR A 126 7.46 -17.82 -13.24
CA THR A 126 8.89 -17.67 -13.43
C THR A 126 9.40 -16.48 -12.63
N GLU A 127 10.45 -16.69 -11.84
CA GLU A 127 11.07 -15.66 -11.00
C GLU A 127 11.50 -14.42 -11.80
N ARG A 128 12.04 -14.62 -13.01
CA ARG A 128 12.44 -13.53 -13.92
C ARG A 128 11.27 -12.57 -14.25
N SER A 129 10.08 -13.13 -14.51
CA SER A 129 8.88 -12.35 -14.82
C SER A 129 8.38 -11.57 -13.61
N LEU A 130 8.40 -12.19 -12.43
CA LEU A 130 7.99 -11.53 -11.18
C LEU A 130 8.98 -10.43 -10.78
N ARG A 131 10.28 -10.59 -11.03
CA ARG A 131 11.29 -9.56 -10.75
C ARG A 131 11.04 -8.29 -11.56
N LEU A 132 10.64 -8.42 -12.83
CA LEU A 132 10.23 -7.28 -13.64
C LEU A 132 9.06 -6.54 -12.98
N LEU A 133 8.02 -7.27 -12.58
CA LEU A 133 6.86 -6.69 -11.89
C LEU A 133 7.23 -6.00 -10.57
N ILE A 134 8.08 -6.62 -9.75
CA ILE A 134 8.55 -6.02 -8.49
C ILE A 134 9.23 -4.67 -8.75
N SER A 135 10.06 -4.56 -9.79
CA SER A 135 10.77 -3.32 -10.11
C SER A 135 9.87 -2.14 -10.48
N LEU A 136 8.62 -2.42 -10.90
CA LEU A 136 7.65 -1.42 -11.33
C LEU A 136 6.82 -0.85 -10.16
N GLY A 137 6.85 -1.51 -8.99
CA GLY A 137 5.99 -1.18 -7.85
C GLY A 137 4.64 -1.90 -7.89
N LYS A 138 3.90 -1.88 -6.78
CA LYS A 138 2.68 -2.69 -6.60
C LYS A 138 1.55 -2.28 -7.54
N GLU A 139 1.25 -0.99 -7.65
CA GLU A 139 0.12 -0.52 -8.44
C GLU A 139 0.35 -0.78 -9.94
N LYS A 140 1.52 -0.35 -10.45
CA LYS A 140 1.90 -0.54 -11.85
C LYS A 140 2.06 -2.00 -12.23
N SER A 141 2.56 -2.86 -11.34
CA SER A 141 2.67 -4.29 -11.63
C SER A 141 1.32 -4.95 -11.86
N ALA A 142 0.29 -4.59 -11.08
CA ALA A 142 -1.07 -5.10 -11.28
C ALA A 142 -1.67 -4.61 -12.61
N GLU A 143 -1.45 -3.34 -12.96
CA GLU A 143 -1.90 -2.75 -14.23
C GLU A 143 -1.24 -3.46 -15.42
N ILE A 144 0.09 -3.57 -15.42
CA ILE A 144 0.88 -4.23 -16.48
C ILE A 144 0.52 -5.71 -16.59
N LEU A 145 0.35 -6.40 -15.47
CA LEU A 145 -0.08 -7.79 -15.48
C LEU A 145 -1.48 -7.93 -16.11
N SER A 146 -2.43 -7.05 -15.77
CA SER A 146 -3.77 -7.07 -16.35
C SER A 146 -3.76 -6.82 -17.86
N ALA A 147 -2.90 -5.92 -18.35
CA ALA A 147 -2.71 -5.66 -19.77
C ALA A 147 -2.11 -6.89 -20.48
N ALA A 148 -1.05 -7.47 -19.91
CA ALA A 148 -0.42 -8.67 -20.47
C ALA A 148 -1.37 -9.88 -20.48
N ILE A 149 -2.25 -10.04 -19.48
CA ILE A 149 -3.28 -11.11 -19.47
C ILE A 149 -4.31 -10.90 -20.59
N LYS A 150 -4.72 -9.65 -20.85
CA LYS A 150 -5.62 -9.33 -21.96
C LYS A 150 -4.98 -9.71 -23.30
N GLU A 151 -3.71 -9.35 -23.50
CA GLU A 151 -2.95 -9.72 -24.70
C GLU A 151 -2.79 -11.25 -24.83
N ALA A 152 -2.53 -11.94 -23.71
CA ALA A 152 -2.43 -13.40 -23.64
C ALA A 152 -3.79 -14.11 -23.72
N LYS A 153 -4.90 -13.39 -23.96
CA LYS A 153 -6.26 -13.92 -24.07
C LYS A 153 -6.68 -14.73 -22.82
N GLY A 154 -6.39 -14.20 -21.64
CA GLY A 154 -6.71 -14.82 -20.36
C GLY A 154 -5.75 -15.93 -19.89
N ARG A 155 -4.69 -16.21 -20.65
CA ARG A 155 -3.66 -17.19 -20.25
C ARG A 155 -2.56 -16.54 -19.41
N ARG A 156 -1.69 -17.37 -18.80
CA ARG A 156 -0.45 -16.92 -18.15
C ARG A 156 0.41 -16.15 -19.18
N PRO A 157 0.73 -14.86 -18.94
CA PRO A 157 1.57 -14.11 -19.85
C PRO A 157 3.03 -14.57 -19.75
N GLY A 158 3.69 -14.65 -20.90
CA GLY A 158 5.14 -14.89 -20.98
C GLY A 158 5.95 -13.65 -20.61
N PHE A 159 7.26 -13.83 -20.41
CA PHE A 159 8.17 -12.73 -20.07
C PHE A 159 8.14 -11.60 -21.12
N LYS A 160 8.09 -11.95 -22.42
CA LYS A 160 8.05 -10.97 -23.51
C LYS A 160 6.81 -10.08 -23.45
N GLN A 161 5.63 -10.67 -23.22
CA GLN A 161 4.36 -9.92 -23.13
C GLN A 161 4.36 -8.94 -21.94
N LEU A 162 4.99 -9.31 -20.82
CA LEU A 162 5.14 -8.40 -19.69
C LEU A 162 6.07 -7.23 -20.00
N VAL A 163 7.15 -7.46 -20.77
CA VAL A 163 8.05 -6.40 -21.22
C VAL A 163 7.34 -5.49 -22.22
N ASP A 164 6.63 -6.05 -23.19
CA ASP A 164 5.88 -5.29 -24.20
C ASP A 164 4.81 -4.41 -23.53
N ALA A 165 4.01 -4.98 -22.61
CA ALA A 165 3.03 -4.23 -21.81
C ALA A 165 3.68 -3.16 -20.91
N SER A 166 4.84 -3.44 -20.32
CA SER A 166 5.59 -2.46 -19.53
C SER A 166 6.11 -1.29 -20.38
N ASN A 167 6.57 -1.57 -21.59
CA ASN A 167 7.06 -0.55 -22.52
C ASN A 167 5.91 0.30 -23.05
N GLU A 168 4.78 -0.31 -23.38
CA GLU A 168 3.57 0.41 -23.80
C GLU A 168 3.05 1.34 -22.70
N ALA A 169 3.00 0.86 -21.45
CA ALA A 169 2.62 1.68 -20.30
C ALA A 169 3.58 2.86 -20.05
N ALA A 170 4.86 2.71 -20.40
CA ALA A 170 5.85 3.77 -20.31
C ALA A 170 5.78 4.76 -21.49
N ALA A 171 5.37 4.30 -22.67
CA ALA A 171 5.22 5.12 -23.87
C ALA A 171 3.97 6.00 -23.82
N GLN A 172 2.91 5.56 -23.13
CA GLN A 172 1.77 6.42 -22.86
C GLN A 172 2.25 7.56 -21.93
N PRO A 173 2.20 8.83 -22.38
CA PRO A 173 2.52 9.95 -21.49
C PRO A 173 1.61 9.79 -20.27
N PRO A 174 2.12 9.99 -19.04
CA PRO A 174 1.31 9.83 -17.84
C PRO A 174 0.09 10.71 -18.05
N ALA A 175 -1.07 10.09 -18.34
CA ALA A 175 -2.29 10.79 -18.70
C ALA A 175 -2.42 11.87 -17.65
N ALA A 176 -2.32 13.14 -18.06
CA ALA A 176 -2.05 14.25 -17.15
C ALA A 176 -3.11 14.19 -16.07
N LYS A 177 -2.80 13.48 -14.98
CA LYS A 177 -3.65 13.33 -13.82
C LYS A 177 -3.50 14.71 -13.27
N GLY A 178 -4.38 15.60 -13.74
CA GLY A 178 -4.46 16.97 -13.30
C GLY A 178 -4.41 16.86 -11.81
N PHE A 179 -3.26 17.19 -11.24
CA PHE A 179 -2.98 17.04 -9.84
C PHE A 179 -3.71 18.20 -9.16
N LYS A 180 -5.02 18.29 -9.39
CA LYS A 180 -5.99 18.85 -8.48
C LYS A 180 -5.99 17.92 -7.28
N LYS A 181 -4.86 17.88 -6.57
CA LYS A 181 -4.91 17.66 -5.14
C LYS A 181 -5.81 18.80 -4.67
N LYS A 182 -7.11 18.53 -4.57
CA LYS A 182 -7.99 19.21 -3.63
C LYS A 182 -7.41 18.84 -2.27
N ILE A 183 -6.24 19.40 -1.94
CA ILE A 183 -5.92 19.71 -0.56
C ILE A 183 -7.09 20.60 -0.22
N LYS A 184 -8.07 20.05 0.51
CA LYS A 184 -9.14 20.86 1.05
C LYS A 184 -8.42 21.91 1.85
N VAL A 185 -8.33 23.12 1.32
CA VAL A 185 -7.53 24.18 1.94
C VAL A 185 -8.06 24.40 3.37
N VAL A 186 -9.35 24.11 3.57
CA VAL A 186 -10.03 23.92 4.85
C VAL A 186 -9.27 22.98 5.81
N GLU A 187 -8.86 21.77 5.43
CA GLU A 187 -8.13 20.83 6.32
C GLU A 187 -6.75 21.37 6.71
N VAL A 188 -6.03 22.03 5.79
CA VAL A 188 -4.72 22.64 6.09
C VAL A 188 -4.86 23.85 6.99
N VAL A 189 -5.89 24.68 6.76
CA VAL A 189 -6.21 25.82 7.63
C VAL A 189 -6.65 25.34 9.01
N GLN A 190 -7.46 24.29 9.09
CA GLN A 190 -7.94 23.73 10.36
C GLN A 190 -6.80 23.09 11.16
N LEU A 191 -5.87 22.42 10.49
CA LEU A 191 -4.62 21.93 11.10
C LEU A 191 -3.74 23.08 11.60
N MET A 192 -3.58 24.15 10.81
CA MET A 192 -2.85 25.35 11.25
C MET A 192 -3.51 26.01 12.46
N MET A 193 -4.84 26.12 12.50
CA MET A 193 -5.56 26.70 13.63
C MET A 193 -5.45 25.84 14.89
N SER A 194 -5.50 24.51 14.79
CA SER A 194 -5.27 23.63 15.95
C SER A 194 -3.85 23.73 16.50
N THR A 195 -2.83 23.82 15.64
CA THR A 195 -1.44 23.97 16.09
C THR A 195 -1.17 25.34 16.75
N LEU A 196 -1.95 26.37 16.42
CA LEU A 196 -1.83 27.70 17.02
C LEU A 196 -2.41 27.80 18.43
N ASP A 197 -3.39 26.95 18.78
CA ASP A 197 -3.95 26.93 20.13
C ASP A 197 -3.11 26.06 21.09
N GLU A 198 -2.22 25.19 20.58
CA GLU A 198 -1.30 24.35 21.38
C GLU A 198 0.08 25.00 21.61
N ALA A 199 0.41 26.08 20.91
CA ALA A 199 1.71 26.73 21.06
C ALA A 199 1.84 27.45 22.42
N PRO A 200 2.94 27.27 23.17
CA PRO A 200 3.15 27.97 24.42
C PRO A 200 3.21 29.48 24.16
N THR A 201 2.33 30.23 24.82
CA THR A 201 2.05 31.66 24.62
C THR A 201 3.24 32.60 24.91
N THR A 202 4.43 32.06 25.20
CA THR A 202 5.55 32.80 25.77
C THR A 202 6.49 33.44 24.74
N GLN A 203 6.36 33.14 23.43
CA GLN A 203 7.26 33.67 22.40
C GLN A 203 6.65 34.64 21.39
N TYR A 204 5.32 34.83 21.37
CA TYR A 204 4.67 35.72 20.41
C TYR A 204 3.92 36.84 21.12
N SER A 205 4.14 38.08 20.67
CA SER A 205 3.33 39.23 21.09
C SER A 205 1.85 38.94 20.83
N VAL A 206 0.99 39.31 21.77
CA VAL A 206 -0.48 39.21 21.67
C VAL A 206 -0.98 39.84 20.36
N GLU A 207 -0.30 40.87 19.87
CA GLU A 207 -0.63 41.57 18.64
C GLU A 207 -0.31 40.74 17.38
N SER A 208 0.80 39.99 17.39
CA SER A 208 1.20 39.06 16.33
C SER A 208 0.22 37.89 16.21
N LEU A 209 -0.22 37.33 17.34
CA LEU A 209 -1.23 36.26 17.37
C LEU A 209 -2.59 36.75 16.84
N LYS A 210 -3.01 37.96 17.22
CA LYS A 210 -4.24 38.57 16.68
C LYS A 210 -4.16 38.79 15.16
N LYS A 211 -3.01 39.25 14.65
CA LYS A 211 -2.80 39.45 13.21
C LYS A 211 -2.85 38.12 12.45
N LEU A 212 -2.26 37.07 13.00
CA LEU A 212 -2.23 35.75 12.40
C LEU A 212 -3.62 35.08 12.40
N LYS A 213 -4.39 35.20 13.49
CA LYS A 213 -5.80 34.75 13.54
C LYS A 213 -6.69 35.48 12.52
N ARG A 214 -6.48 36.79 12.31
CA ARG A 214 -7.20 37.57 11.28
C ARG A 214 -6.85 37.12 9.86
N LEU A 215 -5.58 36.86 9.57
CA LEU A 215 -5.14 36.36 8.27
C LEU A 215 -5.69 34.96 7.98
N ALA A 216 -5.65 34.05 8.96
CA ALA A 216 -6.25 32.71 8.81
C ALA A 216 -7.75 32.78 8.51
N LYS A 217 -8.50 33.64 9.24
CA LYS A 217 -9.93 33.85 9.00
C LYS A 217 -10.22 34.42 7.61
N ALA A 218 -9.50 35.47 7.21
CA ALA A 218 -9.67 36.08 5.88
C ALA A 218 -9.38 35.08 4.74
N LEU A 219 -8.43 34.16 4.96
CA LEU A 219 -8.09 33.12 3.99
C LEU A 219 -9.20 32.06 3.91
N ALA A 220 -9.79 31.66 5.05
CA ALA A 220 -10.94 30.76 5.10
C ALA A 220 -12.19 31.35 4.42
N ASP A 221 -12.49 32.63 4.66
CA ASP A 221 -13.63 33.32 4.03
C ASP A 221 -13.45 33.41 2.50
N LYS A 222 -12.22 33.69 2.03
CA LYS A 222 -11.91 33.74 0.59
C LYS A 222 -11.97 32.38 -0.10
N ILE A 223 -11.61 31.30 0.60
CA ILE A 223 -11.79 29.92 0.10
C ILE A 223 -13.28 29.59 -0.02
N THR A 224 -14.08 29.94 1.01
CA THR A 224 -15.53 29.69 1.00
C THR A 224 -16.21 30.41 -0.16
N ALA A 225 -15.79 31.65 -0.47
CA ALA A 225 -16.28 32.38 -1.65
C ALA A 225 -15.90 31.70 -2.97
N LEU A 226 -14.69 31.16 -3.09
CA LEU A 226 -14.24 30.44 -4.29
C LEU A 226 -14.92 29.08 -4.46
N GLU A 227 -15.37 28.45 -3.36
CA GLU A 227 -16.16 27.21 -3.40
C GLU A 227 -17.65 27.48 -3.68
N SER A 228 -18.14 28.71 -3.50
CA SER A 228 -19.51 29.10 -3.87
C SER A 228 -19.67 29.54 -5.32
N ASP A 229 -18.57 29.83 -6.03
CA ASP A 229 -18.56 30.20 -7.46
C ASP A 229 -18.60 28.95 -8.39
N ASP A 230 -19.29 27.88 -7.96
CA ASP A 230 -19.71 26.78 -8.83
C ASP A 230 -20.94 27.21 -9.69
N GLU A 231 -20.90 28.41 -10.29
CA GLU A 231 -21.62 28.60 -11.56
C GLU A 231 -20.78 27.90 -12.62
N GLU A 232 -21.20 26.69 -12.98
CA GLU A 232 -20.69 26.03 -14.18
C GLU A 232 -20.74 27.03 -15.34
N PRO A 233 -19.62 27.30 -16.04
CA PRO A 233 -19.71 28.08 -17.26
C PRO A 233 -20.66 27.32 -18.19
N ASN A 234 -21.81 27.94 -18.50
CA ASN A 234 -22.74 27.41 -19.48
C ASN A 234 -22.04 27.42 -20.85
N ILE A 235 -21.52 26.26 -21.27
CA ILE A 235 -20.75 26.08 -22.51
C ILE A 235 -21.66 25.85 -23.73
N ASP A 236 -22.95 26.21 -23.68
CA ASP A 236 -23.86 26.12 -24.84
C ASP A 236 -23.80 27.35 -25.78
N GLY A 237 -22.88 28.28 -25.54
CA GLY A 237 -22.59 29.39 -26.45
C GLY A 237 -21.60 29.01 -27.55
N ALA A 238 -22.11 28.46 -28.65
CA ALA A 238 -21.36 28.19 -29.87
C ALA A 238 -20.51 29.40 -30.33
N LEU A 239 -19.19 29.26 -30.27
CA LEU A 239 -18.25 30.10 -31.02
C LEU A 239 -18.16 29.55 -32.45
N THR A 240 -19.12 29.94 -33.30
CA THR A 240 -18.87 30.04 -34.74
C THR A 240 -17.82 31.12 -34.94
N ILE A 241 -16.58 30.70 -35.16
CA ILE A 241 -15.53 31.55 -35.72
C ILE A 241 -15.78 31.55 -37.23
N ASP A 242 -16.72 32.39 -37.66
CA ASP A 242 -16.81 32.76 -39.06
C ASP A 242 -15.57 33.60 -39.40
N ASN A 243 -14.77 33.03 -40.28
CA ASN A 243 -13.52 33.54 -40.76
C ASN A 243 -13.81 34.66 -41.77
N ALA A 244 -14.20 35.83 -41.27
CA ALA A 244 -14.29 37.07 -42.06
C ALA A 244 -12.91 37.72 -42.14
N LEU A 245 -12.06 37.18 -43.01
CA LEU A 245 -10.95 37.93 -43.61
C LEU A 245 -11.46 38.39 -44.97
N GLU A 246 -12.38 39.34 -44.93
CA GLU A 246 -12.73 40.15 -46.09
C GLU A 246 -11.54 41.06 -46.42
N SER A 247 -11.15 40.92 -47.66
CA SER A 247 -10.43 41.84 -48.51
C SER A 247 -10.87 43.30 -48.37
N GLU A 248 -9.96 44.15 -47.94
CA GLU A 248 -9.84 45.57 -48.31
C GLU A 248 -8.33 45.83 -48.46
N ASP A 249 -7.78 46.52 -49.46
CA ASP A 249 -8.35 47.10 -50.64
C ASP A 249 -7.20 47.35 -51.63
N SER A 250 -7.56 47.29 -52.90
CA SER A 250 -6.73 47.66 -54.04
C SER A 250 -6.86 49.17 -54.34
N VAL A 251 -5.71 49.82 -54.54
CA VAL A 251 -5.41 50.70 -55.70
C VAL A 251 -6.04 52.12 -55.75
N THR A 252 -5.23 53.03 -56.34
CA THR A 252 -5.42 54.46 -56.73
C THR A 252 -5.16 55.49 -55.61
N GLU A 253 -4.33 56.53 -55.80
CA GLU A 253 -3.87 57.27 -56.99
C GLU A 253 -2.42 57.76 -56.82
#